data_AF-A0A848URB3-F1
#
_entry.id   AF-A0A848URB3-F1
#
_cell.length_a   1.000
_cell.length_b   1.000
_cell.length_c   1.000
_cell.angle_alpha   90.00
_cell.angle_beta   90.00
_cell.angle_gamma   90.00
#
_symmetry.space_group_name_H-M   'P 1'
#
loop_
_entity.id
_entity.type
_entity.pdbx_description
1 polymer ?
#
loop_
_entity_poly.entity_id
_entity_poly.type
_entity_poly.pdbx_seq_one_letter_code
_entity_poly.pdbx_strand_id
1 'polypeptide(L)'
;MGFSKEHKSKTGGLTEAGRKYFKRTEGSNLKEPVKKGKNPRRVSFAARFAGMSGPMKNDKGEPTRLALALKKWGFGSKEAAAKFAQNNKKS
;
A
#
# COMPACT_ATOMS: atom_id res chain seq x y z
N MET A 1 10.64 -22.57 -1.54
CA MET A 1 10.80 -21.39 -0.65
C MET A 1 9.64 -20.44 -0.89
N GLY A 2 8.62 -20.48 -0.04
CA GLY A 2 7.42 -19.66 -0.20
C GLY A 2 7.60 -18.24 0.34
N PHE A 3 6.64 -17.38 0.01
CA PHE A 3 6.53 -16.01 0.52
C PHE A 3 6.47 -15.96 2.07
N SER A 4 7.64 -15.80 2.70
CA SER A 4 7.85 -15.80 4.16
C SER A 4 7.45 -14.48 4.83
N LYS A 5 7.25 -14.50 6.17
CA LYS A 5 7.05 -13.29 6.99
C LYS A 5 8.13 -12.23 6.75
N GLU A 6 9.35 -12.63 6.42
CA GLU A 6 10.50 -11.75 6.15
C GLU A 6 10.30 -10.84 4.94
N HIS A 7 9.47 -11.26 3.98
CA HIS A 7 9.11 -10.46 2.81
C HIS A 7 8.06 -9.39 3.12
N LYS A 8 7.39 -9.48 4.28
CA LYS A 8 6.36 -8.55 4.75
C LYS A 8 6.93 -7.63 5.84
N SER A 9 6.84 -6.32 5.65
CA SER A 9 7.25 -5.39 6.70
C SER A 9 6.18 -5.31 7.79
N LYS A 10 6.59 -5.35 9.07
CA LYS A 10 5.72 -5.13 10.24
C LYS A 10 4.96 -3.79 10.15
N THR A 11 5.53 -2.81 9.46
CA THR A 11 4.98 -1.44 9.38
C THR A 11 4.11 -1.18 8.15
N GLY A 12 3.80 -2.19 7.33
CA GLY A 12 3.05 -2.02 6.07
C GLY A 12 3.88 -2.35 4.83
N GLY A 13 3.29 -3.01 3.84
CA GLY A 13 3.93 -3.30 2.54
C GLY A 13 5.05 -4.35 2.57
N LEU A 14 5.80 -4.43 1.47
CA LEU A 14 6.91 -5.38 1.30
C LEU A 14 8.24 -4.82 1.81
N THR A 15 9.09 -5.69 2.33
CA THR A 15 10.50 -5.36 2.61
C THR A 15 11.31 -5.29 1.32
N GLU A 16 12.55 -4.82 1.38
CA GLU A 16 13.46 -4.88 0.23
C GLU A 16 13.69 -6.32 -0.23
N ALA A 17 13.89 -7.24 0.71
CA ALA A 17 13.99 -8.68 0.44
C ALA A 17 12.73 -9.21 -0.27
N GLY A 18 11.54 -8.80 0.19
CA GLY A 18 10.29 -9.15 -0.48
C GLY A 18 10.21 -8.64 -1.91
N ARG A 19 10.62 -7.39 -2.17
CA ARG A 19 10.68 -6.83 -3.53
C ARG A 19 11.68 -7.56 -4.41
N LYS A 20 12.88 -7.88 -3.88
CA LYS A 20 13.90 -8.68 -4.59
C LYS A 20 13.40 -10.09 -4.89
N TYR A 21 12.68 -10.70 -3.96
CA TYR A 21 12.08 -12.02 -4.14
C TYR A 21 11.09 -12.00 -5.31
N PHE A 22 10.11 -11.09 -5.32
CA PHE A 22 9.14 -10.98 -6.42
C PHE A 22 9.79 -10.63 -7.77
N LYS A 23 10.86 -9.82 -7.76
CA LYS A 23 11.64 -9.56 -8.97
C LYS A 23 12.30 -10.83 -9.52
N ARG A 24 12.83 -11.68 -8.65
CA ARG A 24 13.50 -12.93 -9.03
C ARG A 24 12.51 -14.02 -9.45
N THR A 25 11.38 -14.15 -8.77
CA THR A 25 10.43 -15.25 -9.00
C THR A 25 9.38 -14.93 -10.05
N GLU A 26 8.88 -13.70 -10.08
CA GLU A 26 7.78 -13.29 -10.98
C GLU A 26 8.23 -12.28 -12.04
N GLY A 27 9.50 -11.90 -12.07
CA GLY A 27 10.01 -10.85 -12.97
C GLY A 27 9.49 -9.44 -12.64
N SER A 28 8.73 -9.29 -11.55
CA SER A 28 8.04 -8.04 -11.22
C SER A 28 8.98 -7.01 -10.60
N ASN A 29 9.17 -5.87 -11.26
CA ASN A 29 9.99 -4.76 -10.76
C ASN A 29 9.23 -3.86 -9.77
N LEU A 30 8.87 -4.43 -8.61
CA LEU A 30 8.09 -3.75 -7.57
C LEU A 30 8.88 -2.57 -6.97
N LYS A 31 8.35 -1.35 -7.17
CA LYS A 31 8.92 -0.11 -6.64
C LYS A 31 8.43 0.18 -5.22
N GLU A 32 9.15 1.05 -4.52
CA GLU A 32 8.77 1.53 -3.19
C GLU A 32 7.46 2.33 -3.19
N PRO A 33 6.71 2.28 -2.06
CA PRO A 33 5.55 3.12 -1.87
C PRO A 33 5.95 4.60 -1.83
N VAL A 34 5.15 5.44 -2.47
CA VAL A 34 5.39 6.88 -2.55
C VAL A 34 4.57 7.57 -1.47
N LYS A 35 5.25 8.20 -0.51
CA LYS A 35 4.61 8.86 0.65
C LYS A 35 4.12 10.29 0.39
N LYS A 36 4.78 11.03 -0.50
CA LYS A 36 4.56 12.48 -0.70
C LYS A 36 4.40 12.83 -2.18
N GLY A 37 3.82 14.01 -2.42
CA GLY A 37 3.64 14.58 -3.76
C GLY A 37 2.45 14.00 -4.53
N LYS A 38 2.24 14.54 -5.75
CA LYS A 38 1.19 14.15 -6.70
C LYS A 38 1.70 13.14 -7.72
N ASN A 39 2.39 12.10 -7.26
CA ASN A 39 2.92 11.08 -8.16
C ASN A 39 1.75 10.27 -8.76
N PRO A 40 1.69 10.05 -10.08
CA PRO A 40 0.61 9.28 -10.70
C PRO A 40 0.47 7.87 -10.09
N ARG A 41 1.58 7.22 -9.69
CA ARG A 41 1.52 5.92 -8.99
C ARG A 41 0.80 6.02 -7.65
N ARG A 42 0.99 7.12 -6.92
CA ARG A 42 0.32 7.36 -5.64
C ARG A 42 -1.16 7.59 -5.85
N VAL A 43 -1.55 8.32 -6.90
CA VAL A 43 -2.96 8.52 -7.29
C VAL A 43 -3.63 7.19 -7.63
N SER A 44 -3.00 6.38 -8.49
CA SER A 44 -3.52 5.05 -8.85
C SER A 44 -3.63 4.12 -7.64
N PHE A 45 -2.61 4.09 -6.77
CA PHE A 45 -2.69 3.28 -5.55
C PHE A 45 -3.75 3.78 -4.58
N ALA A 46 -3.92 5.10 -4.44
CA ALA A 46 -4.96 5.68 -3.61
C ALA A 46 -6.36 5.28 -4.10
N ALA A 47 -6.58 5.29 -5.41
CA ALA A 47 -7.83 4.81 -6.01
C ALA A 47 -8.07 3.31 -5.73
N ARG A 48 -7.03 2.49 -5.81
CA ARG A 48 -7.12 1.05 -5.45
C ARG A 48 -7.50 0.84 -4.00
N PHE A 49 -6.88 1.58 -3.07
CA PHE A 49 -7.22 1.48 -1.66
C PHE A 49 -8.63 1.97 -1.35
N ALA A 50 -9.14 2.97 -2.07
CA ALA A 50 -10.50 3.45 -1.91
C ALA A 50 -11.55 2.37 -2.23
N GLY A 51 -11.26 1.49 -3.20
CA GLY A 51 -12.13 0.37 -3.57
C GLY A 51 -11.90 -0.93 -2.78
N MET A 52 -10.88 -1.00 -1.92
CA MET A 52 -10.64 -2.20 -1.11
C MET A 52 -11.67 -2.32 0.01
N SER A 53 -12.33 -3.48 0.11
CA SER A 53 -13.11 -3.86 1.29
C SER A 53 -12.19 -4.23 2.47
N GLY A 54 -12.62 -3.94 3.69
CA GLY A 54 -11.89 -4.35 4.91
C GLY A 54 -11.72 -3.23 5.95
N PRO A 55 -11.78 -3.53 7.25
CA PRO A 55 -11.73 -2.51 8.29
C PRO A 55 -10.31 -1.93 8.44
N MET A 56 -10.23 -0.69 8.90
CA MET A 56 -8.96 -0.02 9.20
C MET A 56 -8.37 -0.45 10.53
N LYS A 57 -9.20 -0.94 11.45
CA LYS A 57 -8.81 -1.50 12.74
C LYS A 57 -9.32 -2.93 12.85
N ASN A 58 -8.56 -3.79 13.53
CA ASN A 58 -9.04 -5.12 13.90
C ASN A 58 -9.94 -5.04 15.15
N ASP A 59 -10.49 -6.17 15.59
CA ASP A 59 -11.35 -6.27 16.77
C ASP A 59 -10.63 -5.90 18.08
N LYS A 60 -9.29 -5.89 18.06
CA LYS A 60 -8.43 -5.46 19.18
C LYS A 60 -8.08 -3.96 19.13
N GLY A 61 -8.61 -3.22 18.16
CA GLY A 61 -8.34 -1.79 17.96
C GLY A 61 -7.01 -1.45 17.26
N GLU A 62 -6.22 -2.44 16.87
CA GLU A 62 -4.94 -2.28 16.19
C GLU A 62 -5.12 -2.02 14.70
N PRO A 63 -4.22 -1.26 14.05
CA PRO A 63 -4.30 -1.02 12.61
C PRO A 63 -4.15 -2.33 11.82
N THR A 64 -5.10 -2.58 10.92
CA THR A 64 -5.02 -3.75 10.03
C THR A 64 -3.86 -3.63 9.05
N ARG A 65 -3.56 -4.72 8.36
CA ARG A 65 -2.57 -4.73 7.29
C ARG A 65 -2.87 -3.68 6.22
N LEU A 66 -4.15 -3.44 5.94
CA LEU A 66 -4.64 -2.41 5.03
C LEU A 66 -4.30 -1.01 5.54
N ALA A 67 -4.57 -0.73 6.81
CA ALA A 67 -4.25 0.55 7.43
C ALA A 67 -2.74 0.83 7.45
N LEU A 68 -1.93 -0.18 7.76
CA LEU A 68 -0.48 -0.07 7.70
C LEU A 68 0.02 0.21 6.27
N ALA A 69 -0.58 -0.43 5.27
CA ALA A 69 -0.26 -0.16 3.87
C ALA A 69 -0.64 1.28 3.48
N LEU A 70 -1.85 1.73 3.81
CA LEU A 70 -2.29 3.11 3.59
C LEU A 70 -1.33 4.12 4.23
N LYS A 71 -0.92 3.89 5.48
CA LYS A 71 0.07 4.73 6.19
C LYS A 71 1.41 4.78 5.46
N LYS A 72 1.87 3.68 4.86
CA LYS A 72 3.10 3.65 4.03
C LYS A 72 2.98 4.46 2.75
N TRP A 73 1.78 4.61 2.20
CA TRP A 73 1.49 5.46 1.05
C TRP A 73 1.14 6.91 1.43
N GLY A 74 1.21 7.24 2.73
CA GLY A 74 0.95 8.59 3.24
C GLY A 74 -0.53 8.91 3.39
N PHE A 75 -1.39 7.91 3.59
CA PHE A 75 -2.83 8.08 3.83
C PHE A 75 -3.20 7.59 5.23
N GLY A 76 -4.03 8.38 5.93
CA GLY A 76 -4.54 8.03 7.26
C GLY A 76 -5.82 7.19 7.21
N SER A 77 -6.59 7.29 6.13
CA SER A 77 -7.86 6.58 5.96
C SER A 77 -8.15 6.28 4.48
N LYS A 78 -9.14 5.42 4.23
CA LYS A 78 -9.61 5.13 2.86
C LYS A 78 -10.23 6.35 2.22
N GLU A 79 -10.99 7.12 2.98
CA GLU A 79 -11.66 8.33 2.53
C GLU A 79 -10.63 9.38 2.13
N ALA A 80 -9.53 9.52 2.89
CA ALA A 80 -8.43 10.40 2.53
C ALA A 80 -7.75 9.95 1.23
N ALA A 81 -7.55 8.65 1.04
CA ALA A 81 -7.01 8.10 -0.20
C ALA A 81 -7.99 8.31 -1.38
N ALA A 82 -9.28 8.10 -1.17
CA ALA A 82 -10.34 8.31 -2.17
C ALA A 82 -10.40 9.76 -2.61
N LYS A 83 -10.46 10.71 -1.66
CA LYS A 83 -10.43 12.15 -1.95
C LYS A 83 -9.16 12.55 -2.68
N PHE A 84 -8.00 12.06 -2.25
CA PHE A 84 -6.74 12.33 -2.94
C PHE A 84 -6.76 11.81 -4.39
N ALA A 85 -7.26 10.59 -4.60
CA ALA A 85 -7.38 10.02 -5.93
C ALA A 85 -8.34 10.84 -6.81
N GLN A 86 -9.52 11.21 -6.30
CA GLN A 86 -10.51 12.01 -7.02
C GLN A 86 -9.99 13.40 -7.38
N ASN A 87 -9.25 14.05 -6.49
CA ASN A 87 -8.70 15.40 -6.72
C ASN A 87 -7.49 15.42 -7.67
N ASN A 88 -6.85 14.26 -7.90
CA ASN A 88 -5.62 14.17 -8.69
C ASN A 88 -5.75 13.18 -9.85
N LYS A 89 -6.95 12.65 -10.12
CA LYS A 89 -7.22 11.84 -11.32
C LYS A 89 -7.01 12.75 -12.53
N LYS A 90 -6.26 12.26 -13.51
CA LYS A 90 -6.25 12.90 -14.82
C LYS A 90 -7.57 12.51 -15.49
N SER A 91 -8.31 13.53 -15.94
CA SER A 91 -9.47 13.37 -16.83
C SER A 91 -9.07 12.61 -18.09
#